data_AF-A0A1K1RWB8-F1
#
_entry.id   AF-A0A1K1RWB8-F1
#
_cell.length_a   1.000
_cell.length_b   1.000
_cell.length_c   1.000
_cell.angle_alpha   90.00
_cell.angle_beta   90.00
_cell.angle_gamma   90.00
#
_symmetry.space_group_name_H-M   'P 1'
#
loop_
_entity.id
_entity.type
_entity.pdbx_description
1 polymer ?
#
loop_
_entity_poly.entity_id
_entity_poly.type
_entity_poly.pdbx_seq_one_letter_code
_entity_poly.pdbx_strand_id
1 'polypeptide(L)'
;MEHPEMQQLDFGFDLEPLTQPRPKQSPPKQAQSDFVFDFMDCLTSPIIVYPNSWQDALPKHLLNDITLARLLTQMQGQPMASLTEVVAYMMPRTFESPMPTEWVNIYTWCGLQYAKTIKHAGQLEAMVEIAPEKLSSYEETLLKRLRIWIYDKRRLALKERMKADTIKSGRETPAPQQNLFDPPYGE
;
A
#
# COMPACT_ATOMS: atom_id res chain seq x y z
N MET A 1 -10.11 48.50 -1.16
CA MET A 1 -9.43 47.19 -1.18
C MET A 1 -10.06 46.40 -2.31
N GLU A 2 -9.29 46.08 -3.33
CA GLU A 2 -9.77 45.38 -4.52
C GLU A 2 -9.96 43.89 -4.20
N HIS A 3 -11.10 43.34 -4.57
CA HIS A 3 -11.39 41.92 -4.44
C HIS A 3 -10.68 41.16 -5.58
N PRO A 4 -9.96 40.06 -5.30
CA PRO A 4 -9.32 39.30 -6.36
C PRO A 4 -10.39 38.65 -7.24
N GLU A 5 -10.27 38.86 -8.55
CA GLU A 5 -11.13 38.30 -9.58
C GLU A 5 -10.93 36.78 -9.66
N MET A 6 -11.88 36.01 -9.13
CA MET A 6 -11.90 34.55 -9.28
C MET A 6 -12.44 34.20 -10.67
N GLN A 7 -11.57 33.76 -11.57
CA GLN A 7 -11.99 33.17 -12.83
C GLN A 7 -12.32 31.69 -12.62
N GLN A 8 -13.61 31.38 -12.66
CA GLN A 8 -14.12 30.02 -12.69
C GLN A 8 -13.97 29.49 -14.14
N LEU A 9 -13.10 28.51 -14.34
CA LEU A 9 -12.95 27.86 -15.65
C LEU A 9 -14.14 26.94 -15.89
N ASP A 10 -14.98 27.32 -16.85
CA ASP A 10 -16.16 26.56 -17.26
C ASP A 10 -15.77 25.54 -18.33
N PHE A 11 -15.84 24.24 -17.99
CA PHE A 11 -15.36 23.14 -18.85
C PHE A 11 -16.33 22.78 -20.00
N GLY A 12 -17.29 23.65 -20.32
CA GLY A 12 -18.21 23.46 -21.45
C GLY A 12 -19.21 22.32 -21.27
N PHE A 13 -19.50 21.94 -20.02
CA PHE A 13 -20.58 21.01 -19.71
C PHE A 13 -21.78 21.80 -19.18
N ASP A 14 -22.86 21.87 -19.96
CA ASP A 14 -24.16 22.37 -19.48
C ASP A 14 -24.74 21.37 -18.47
N LEU A 15 -24.25 21.44 -17.24
CA LEU A 15 -24.80 20.70 -16.11
C LEU A 15 -25.86 21.57 -15.45
N GLU A 16 -27.12 21.14 -15.53
CA GLU A 16 -28.18 21.75 -14.72
C GLU A 16 -27.77 21.71 -13.25
N PRO A 17 -27.84 22.83 -12.52
CA PRO A 17 -27.42 22.88 -11.13
C PRO A 17 -28.28 21.91 -10.33
N LEU A 18 -27.64 20.95 -9.68
CA LEU A 18 -28.29 20.03 -8.76
C LEU A 18 -29.08 20.84 -7.74
N THR A 19 -30.40 20.82 -7.88
CA THR A 19 -31.32 21.46 -6.96
C THR A 19 -31.18 20.72 -5.64
N GLN A 20 -30.63 21.42 -4.65
CA GLN A 20 -30.34 21.02 -3.27
C GLN A 20 -28.93 20.39 -3.05
N PRO A 21 -28.07 21.04 -2.24
CA PRO A 21 -26.92 20.37 -1.68
C PRO A 21 -27.44 19.25 -0.78
N ARG A 22 -27.24 17.99 -1.17
CA ARG A 22 -27.44 16.86 -0.26
C ARG A 22 -26.64 17.17 1.01
N PRO A 23 -27.20 16.95 2.22
CA PRO A 23 -26.47 17.21 3.45
C PRO A 23 -25.14 16.45 3.37
N LYS A 24 -24.02 17.19 3.42
CA LYS A 24 -22.67 16.64 3.44
C LYS A 24 -22.56 15.77 4.69
N GLN A 25 -22.84 14.48 4.55
CA GLN A 25 -22.51 13.51 5.58
C GLN A 25 -20.99 13.42 5.57
N SER A 26 -20.35 14.20 6.45
CA SER A 26 -18.93 14.02 6.73
C SER A 26 -18.76 12.57 7.19
N PRO A 27 -17.85 11.78 6.59
CA PRO A 27 -17.62 10.44 7.08
C PRO A 27 -17.24 10.51 8.56
N PRO A 28 -17.66 9.51 9.37
CA PRO A 28 -17.36 9.51 10.80
C PRO A 28 -15.84 9.66 11.01
N LYS A 29 -15.43 10.45 12.02
CA LYS A 29 -14.01 10.79 12.29
C LYS A 29 -13.09 9.55 12.30
N GLN A 30 -13.61 8.41 12.73
CA GLN A 30 -12.91 7.12 12.78
C GLN A 30 -12.60 6.55 11.37
N ALA A 31 -13.51 6.70 10.41
CA ALA A 31 -13.27 6.26 9.03
C ALA A 31 -12.19 7.12 8.33
N GLN A 32 -12.10 8.41 8.68
CA GLN A 32 -11.04 9.29 8.17
C GLN A 32 -9.67 8.92 8.74
N SER A 33 -9.57 8.59 10.04
CA SER A 33 -8.30 8.16 10.65
C SER A 33 -7.82 6.82 10.08
N ASP A 34 -8.74 5.90 9.78
CA ASP A 34 -8.41 4.60 9.20
C ASP A 34 -7.89 4.76 7.76
N PHE A 35 -8.50 5.64 6.96
CA PHE A 35 -8.01 5.95 5.62
C PHE A 35 -6.60 6.54 5.62
N VAL A 36 -6.34 7.53 6.48
CA VAL A 36 -5.00 8.15 6.57
C VAL A 36 -3.95 7.11 6.98
N PHE A 37 -4.28 6.25 7.96
CA PHE A 37 -3.37 5.19 8.38
C PHE A 37 -3.10 4.18 7.27
N ASP A 38 -4.12 3.76 6.53
CA ASP A 38 -3.97 2.85 5.39
C ASP A 38 -3.15 3.44 4.25
N PHE A 39 -3.34 4.73 3.99
CA PHE A 39 -2.55 5.45 3.00
C PHE A 39 -1.08 5.58 3.43
N MET A 40 -0.83 5.93 4.70
CA MET A 40 0.51 5.94 5.28
C MET A 40 1.16 4.55 5.25
N ASP A 41 0.40 3.49 5.52
CA ASP A 41 0.88 2.10 5.43
C ASP A 41 1.36 1.75 4.03
N CYS A 42 0.60 2.14 2.99
CA CYS A 42 1.01 1.88 1.61
C CYS A 42 2.35 2.57 1.27
N LEU A 43 2.51 3.83 1.69
CA LEU A 43 3.63 4.67 1.29
C LEU A 43 4.89 4.51 2.14
N THR A 44 4.73 4.33 3.44
CA THR A 44 5.83 4.51 4.42
C THR A 44 6.16 3.28 5.23
N SER A 45 5.33 2.24 5.18
CA SER A 45 5.62 1.01 5.90
C SER A 45 6.90 0.37 5.39
N PRO A 46 7.71 -0.21 6.29
CA PRO A 46 8.92 -0.90 5.88
C PRO A 46 8.59 -2.07 4.94
N ILE A 47 9.55 -2.43 4.09
CA ILE A 47 9.48 -3.61 3.24
C ILE A 47 10.00 -4.79 4.07
N ILE A 48 9.19 -5.82 4.23
CA ILE A 48 9.56 -7.02 4.99
C ILE A 48 10.27 -7.98 4.03
N VAL A 49 11.49 -8.36 4.38
CA VAL A 49 12.35 -9.26 3.60
C VAL A 49 12.71 -10.48 4.45
N TYR A 50 12.93 -11.65 3.84
CA TYR A 50 13.38 -12.83 4.56
C TYR A 50 14.77 -12.60 5.18
N PRO A 51 14.96 -12.88 6.49
CA PRO A 51 16.17 -12.49 7.21
C PRO A 51 17.32 -13.48 6.95
N ASN A 52 18.06 -13.29 5.86
CA ASN A 52 19.28 -14.07 5.56
C ASN A 52 20.38 -13.21 4.93
N SER A 53 21.51 -13.83 4.55
CA SER A 53 22.66 -13.14 3.95
C SER A 53 22.41 -12.57 2.55
N TRP A 54 21.27 -12.89 1.92
CA TRP A 54 20.94 -12.47 0.56
C TRP A 54 19.97 -11.29 0.49
N GLN A 55 19.69 -10.63 1.61
CA GLN A 55 18.81 -9.46 1.67
C GLN A 55 19.29 -8.33 0.73
N ASP A 56 20.61 -8.12 0.63
CA ASP A 56 21.21 -7.07 -0.19
C ASP A 56 21.23 -7.41 -1.69
N ALA A 57 20.93 -8.65 -2.06
CA ALA A 57 20.87 -9.10 -3.46
C ALA A 57 19.54 -8.74 -4.15
N LEU A 58 18.60 -8.11 -3.42
CA LEU A 58 17.31 -7.72 -3.97
C LEU A 58 17.45 -6.61 -5.03
N PRO A 59 16.85 -6.79 -6.22
CA PRO A 59 16.89 -5.75 -7.25
C PRO A 59 16.19 -4.47 -6.79
N LYS A 60 16.84 -3.32 -7.01
CA LYS A 60 16.30 -2.01 -6.58
C LYS A 60 14.96 -1.67 -7.25
N HIS A 61 14.78 -2.05 -8.51
CA HIS A 61 13.53 -1.80 -9.24
C HIS A 61 12.35 -2.53 -8.55
N LEU A 62 12.54 -3.80 -8.16
CA LEU A 62 11.54 -4.58 -7.43
C LEU A 62 11.13 -3.87 -6.13
N LEU A 63 12.09 -3.31 -5.38
CA LEU A 63 11.79 -2.58 -4.16
C LEU A 63 11.03 -1.27 -4.41
N ASN A 64 11.40 -0.54 -5.46
CA ASN A 64 10.73 0.71 -5.84
C ASN A 64 9.27 0.49 -6.27
N ASP A 65 9.00 -0.65 -6.91
CA ASP A 65 7.69 -1.02 -7.40
C ASP A 65 6.68 -1.40 -6.30
N ILE A 66 7.17 -1.78 -5.12
CA ILE A 66 6.33 -2.23 -4.00
C ILE A 66 5.32 -1.17 -3.59
N THR A 67 5.72 0.10 -3.55
CA THR A 67 4.80 1.19 -3.15
C THR A 67 3.60 1.28 -4.10
N LEU A 68 3.84 1.19 -5.42
CA LEU A 68 2.76 1.17 -6.40
C LEU A 68 1.91 -0.09 -6.27
N ALA A 69 2.53 -1.26 -6.07
CA ALA A 69 1.83 -2.52 -5.91
C ALA A 69 0.93 -2.55 -4.65
N ARG A 70 1.37 -1.92 -3.56
CA ARG A 70 0.57 -1.73 -2.33
C ARG A 70 -0.67 -0.89 -2.60
N LEU A 71 -0.51 0.24 -3.28
CA LEU A 71 -1.63 1.12 -3.64
C LEU A 71 -2.66 0.39 -4.51
N LEU A 72 -2.21 -0.34 -5.53
CA LEU A 72 -3.10 -1.15 -6.38
C LEU A 72 -3.84 -2.22 -5.58
N THR A 73 -3.16 -2.88 -4.64
CA THR A 73 -3.78 -3.91 -3.78
C THR A 73 -4.81 -3.28 -2.83
N GLN A 74 -4.53 -2.09 -2.30
CA GLN A 74 -5.44 -1.35 -1.44
C GLN A 74 -6.68 -0.87 -2.21
N MET A 75 -6.52 -0.43 -3.46
CA MET A 75 -7.64 -0.08 -4.34
C MET A 75 -8.56 -1.27 -4.65
N GLN A 76 -8.02 -2.50 -4.65
CA GLN A 76 -8.81 -3.73 -4.78
C GLN A 76 -9.54 -4.10 -3.48
N GLY A 77 -9.37 -3.35 -2.38
CA GLY A 77 -10.00 -3.62 -1.09
C GLY A 77 -9.47 -4.88 -0.40
N GLN A 78 -8.23 -5.29 -0.71
CA GLN A 78 -7.62 -6.48 -0.15
C GLN A 78 -6.71 -6.10 1.04
N PRO A 79 -7.07 -6.43 2.30
CA PRO A 79 -6.25 -6.15 3.47
C PRO A 79 -5.11 -7.17 3.62
N MET A 80 -4.27 -7.29 2.60
CA MET A 80 -3.14 -8.22 2.54
C MET A 80 -2.03 -7.68 1.67
N ALA A 81 -0.81 -8.24 1.80
CA ALA A 81 0.35 -7.76 1.07
C ALA A 81 0.16 -7.91 -0.45
N SER A 82 0.85 -7.07 -1.21
CA SER A 82 0.87 -7.19 -2.67
C SER A 82 1.65 -8.44 -3.10
N LEU A 83 1.38 -8.95 -4.31
CA LEU A 83 2.16 -10.09 -4.85
C LEU A 83 3.65 -9.72 -5.02
N THR A 84 3.95 -8.46 -5.34
CA THR A 84 5.32 -7.94 -5.43
C THR A 84 6.06 -8.04 -4.09
N GLU A 85 5.38 -7.77 -2.96
CA GLU A 85 5.97 -7.97 -1.62
C GLU A 85 6.26 -9.43 -1.32
N VAL A 86 5.43 -10.35 -1.81
CA VAL A 86 5.68 -11.79 -1.66
C VAL A 86 6.95 -12.18 -2.43
N VAL A 87 7.11 -11.70 -3.66
CA VAL A 87 8.33 -11.93 -4.46
C VAL A 87 9.56 -11.39 -3.74
N ALA A 88 9.51 -10.14 -3.26
CA ALA A 88 10.63 -9.52 -2.53
C ALA A 88 10.95 -10.25 -1.23
N TYR A 89 9.94 -10.72 -0.49
CA TYR A 89 10.13 -11.50 0.72
C TYR A 89 10.80 -12.85 0.41
N MET A 90 10.31 -13.59 -0.59
CA MET A 90 10.77 -14.95 -0.88
C MET A 90 12.10 -15.02 -1.63
N MET A 91 12.45 -14.00 -2.43
CA MET A 91 13.63 -14.03 -3.30
C MET A 91 14.94 -14.37 -2.54
N PRO A 92 15.29 -13.73 -1.40
CA PRO A 92 16.49 -14.10 -0.66
C PRO A 92 16.47 -15.54 -0.15
N ARG A 93 15.29 -16.07 0.23
CA ARG A 93 15.14 -17.46 0.67
C ARG A 93 15.44 -18.44 -0.47
N THR A 94 15.17 -18.08 -1.72
CA THR A 94 15.45 -18.95 -2.88
C THR A 94 16.95 -19.14 -3.13
N PHE A 95 17.78 -18.17 -2.73
CA PHE A 95 19.24 -18.24 -2.90
C PHE A 95 19.95 -19.04 -1.80
N GLU A 96 19.29 -19.24 -0.66
CA GLU A 96 19.88 -19.92 0.49
C GLU A 96 19.83 -21.45 0.35
N SER A 97 18.69 -22.00 -0.10
CA SER A 97 18.47 -23.44 -0.17
C SER A 97 17.24 -23.75 -1.04
N PRO A 98 17.15 -24.93 -1.67
CA PRO A 98 15.91 -25.37 -2.31
C PRO A 98 14.69 -25.24 -1.37
N MET A 99 13.55 -24.89 -1.95
CA MET A 99 12.28 -24.81 -1.24
C MET A 99 11.39 -26.00 -1.62
N PRO A 100 10.42 -26.39 -0.76
CA PRO A 100 9.38 -27.33 -1.15
C PRO A 100 8.63 -26.85 -2.41
N THR A 101 8.15 -27.79 -3.21
CA THR A 101 7.53 -27.55 -4.53
C THR A 101 6.42 -26.50 -4.47
N GLU A 102 5.59 -26.52 -3.43
CA GLU A 102 4.47 -25.60 -3.25
C GLU A 102 4.96 -24.15 -3.15
N TRP A 103 6.07 -23.91 -2.45
CA TRP A 103 6.65 -22.57 -2.33
C TRP A 103 7.38 -22.15 -3.60
N VAL A 104 7.97 -23.09 -4.35
CA VAL A 104 8.54 -22.81 -5.67
C VAL A 104 7.45 -22.37 -6.64
N ASN A 105 6.32 -23.07 -6.67
CA ASN A 105 5.15 -22.74 -7.48
C ASN A 105 4.57 -21.38 -7.11
N ILE A 106 4.41 -21.10 -5.81
CA ILE A 106 3.95 -19.78 -5.33
C ILE A 106 4.90 -18.67 -5.77
N TYR A 107 6.21 -18.85 -5.59
CA TYR A 107 7.21 -17.83 -5.94
C TYR A 107 7.22 -17.52 -7.43
N THR A 108 7.29 -18.56 -8.26
CA THR A 108 7.33 -18.43 -9.72
C THR A 108 6.03 -17.85 -10.27
N TRP A 109 4.87 -18.28 -9.74
CA TRP A 109 3.57 -17.72 -10.10
C TRP A 109 3.46 -16.24 -9.70
N CYS A 110 3.83 -15.86 -8.47
CA CYS A 110 3.80 -14.46 -8.04
C CYS A 110 4.73 -13.59 -8.89
N GLY A 111 5.91 -14.10 -9.23
CA GLY A 111 6.86 -13.42 -10.09
C GLY A 111 6.33 -13.23 -11.52
N LEU A 112 5.63 -14.23 -12.08
CA LEU A 112 4.95 -14.09 -13.36
C LEU A 112 3.86 -13.00 -13.30
N GLN A 113 3.06 -12.96 -12.22
CA GLN A 113 2.06 -11.90 -12.05
C GLN A 113 2.71 -10.51 -11.93
N TYR A 114 3.82 -10.39 -11.21
CA TYR A 114 4.60 -9.15 -11.13
C TYR A 114 5.11 -8.70 -12.51
N ALA A 115 5.68 -9.61 -13.30
CA ALA A 115 6.16 -9.31 -14.64
C ALA A 115 5.03 -8.81 -15.56
N LYS A 116 3.83 -9.39 -15.44
CA LYS A 116 2.62 -8.97 -16.17
C LYS A 116 2.15 -7.57 -15.78
N THR A 117 2.19 -7.22 -14.48
CA THR A 117 1.67 -5.94 -14.01
C THR A 117 2.61 -4.78 -14.28
N ILE A 118 3.93 -4.98 -14.15
CA ILE A 118 4.92 -3.88 -14.20
C ILE A 118 5.69 -3.80 -15.53
N LYS A 119 5.34 -4.67 -16.50
CA LYS A 119 5.87 -4.65 -17.89
C LYS A 119 7.40 -4.71 -17.97
N HIS A 120 7.99 -5.75 -17.40
CA HIS A 120 9.36 -6.15 -17.71
C HIS A 120 9.37 -7.22 -18.81
N ALA A 121 9.32 -6.78 -20.08
CA ALA A 121 9.11 -7.65 -21.25
C ALA A 121 10.06 -8.85 -21.32
N GLY A 122 11.37 -8.65 -21.08
CA GLY A 122 12.35 -9.74 -21.13
C GLY A 122 12.26 -10.76 -19.97
N GLN A 123 11.73 -10.35 -18.82
CA GLN A 123 11.57 -11.24 -17.67
C GLN A 123 10.27 -12.07 -17.79
N LEU A 124 9.28 -11.56 -18.51
CA LEU A 124 8.00 -12.23 -18.71
C LEU A 124 8.16 -13.57 -19.44
N GLU A 125 8.89 -13.59 -20.55
CA GLU A 125 9.07 -14.79 -21.39
C GLU A 125 9.68 -15.96 -20.61
N ALA A 126 10.77 -15.71 -19.88
CA ALA A 126 11.44 -16.72 -19.07
C ALA A 126 10.53 -17.27 -17.94
N MET A 127 9.63 -16.44 -17.40
CA MET A 127 8.75 -16.85 -16.30
C MET A 127 7.52 -17.63 -16.77
N VAL A 128 7.06 -17.41 -18.01
CA VAL A 128 5.92 -18.16 -18.57
C VAL A 128 6.25 -19.64 -18.69
N GLU A 129 7.49 -20.00 -19.04
CA GLU A 129 7.90 -21.40 -19.19
C GLU A 129 8.02 -22.15 -17.85
N ILE A 130 8.31 -21.44 -16.77
CA ILE A 130 8.64 -22.03 -15.46
C ILE A 130 7.43 -22.01 -14.52
N ALA A 131 6.65 -20.93 -14.54
CA ALA A 131 5.57 -20.74 -13.59
C ALA A 131 4.35 -21.62 -13.94
N PRO A 132 3.67 -22.20 -12.94
CA PRO A 132 2.43 -22.92 -13.19
C PRO A 132 1.35 -21.96 -13.72
N GLU A 133 0.44 -22.47 -14.56
CA GLU A 133 -0.67 -21.66 -15.08
C GLU A 133 -1.60 -21.15 -13.96
N LYS A 134 -1.83 -22.00 -12.96
CA LYS A 134 -2.67 -21.73 -11.79
C LYS A 134 -2.09 -22.40 -10.55
N LEU A 135 -2.36 -21.80 -9.39
CA LEU A 135 -2.06 -22.40 -8.10
C LEU A 135 -3.15 -23.41 -7.73
N SER A 136 -2.78 -24.46 -7.00
CA SER A 136 -3.73 -25.35 -6.33
C SER A 136 -4.42 -24.65 -5.16
N SER A 137 -5.57 -25.16 -4.72
CA SER A 137 -6.30 -24.59 -3.57
C SER A 137 -5.46 -24.56 -2.28
N TYR A 138 -4.55 -25.53 -2.12
CA TYR A 138 -3.61 -25.57 -1.02
C TYR A 138 -2.58 -24.45 -1.10
N GLU A 139 -1.94 -24.27 -2.27
CA GLU A 139 -0.98 -23.19 -2.52
C GLU A 139 -1.62 -21.81 -2.42
N GLU A 140 -2.84 -21.62 -2.91
CA GLU A 140 -3.61 -20.37 -2.74
C GLU A 140 -3.84 -20.05 -1.25
N THR A 141 -4.13 -21.08 -0.45
CA THR A 141 -4.30 -20.93 1.00
C THR A 141 -2.98 -20.54 1.67
N LEU A 142 -1.87 -21.17 1.29
CA LEU A 142 -0.52 -20.83 1.78
C LEU A 142 -0.14 -19.40 1.41
N LEU A 143 -0.33 -19.02 0.14
CA LEU A 143 -0.07 -17.67 -0.35
C LEU A 143 -0.91 -16.64 0.40
N LYS A 144 -2.21 -16.89 0.59
CA LYS A 144 -3.09 -15.99 1.34
C LYS A 144 -2.59 -15.79 2.77
N ARG A 145 -2.20 -16.86 3.46
CA ARG A 145 -1.64 -16.78 4.82
C ARG A 145 -0.36 -15.97 4.85
N LEU A 146 0.55 -16.19 3.90
CA LEU A 146 1.79 -15.42 3.80
C LEU A 146 1.53 -13.93 3.54
N ARG A 147 0.62 -13.60 2.61
CA ARG A 147 0.25 -12.20 2.30
C ARG A 147 -0.34 -11.48 3.51
N ILE A 148 -1.19 -12.14 4.29
CA ILE A 148 -1.75 -11.59 5.54
C ILE A 148 -0.63 -11.37 6.55
N TRP A 149 0.25 -12.36 6.74
CA TRP A 149 1.35 -12.25 7.69
C TRP A 149 2.30 -11.08 7.37
N ILE A 150 2.69 -10.90 6.10
CA ILE A 150 3.54 -9.78 5.66
C ILE A 150 2.85 -8.43 5.94
N TYR A 151 1.55 -8.35 5.63
CA TYR A 151 0.73 -7.16 5.87
C TYR A 151 0.64 -6.79 7.36
N ASP A 152 0.39 -7.78 8.22
CA ASP A 152 0.33 -7.54 9.67
C ASP A 152 1.69 -7.11 10.21
N LYS A 153 2.78 -7.74 9.75
CA LYS A 153 4.15 -7.41 10.18
C LYS A 153 4.55 -6.00 9.81
N ARG A 154 4.28 -5.56 8.57
CA ARG A 154 4.64 -4.19 8.15
C ARG A 154 3.84 -3.13 8.92
N ARG A 155 2.55 -3.38 9.19
CA ARG A 155 1.68 -2.45 9.93
C ARG A 155 2.06 -2.37 11.40
N LEU A 156 2.46 -3.49 12.00
CA LEU A 156 3.03 -3.51 13.34
C LEU A 156 4.28 -2.64 13.40
N ALA A 157 5.22 -2.85 12.47
CA ALA A 157 6.45 -2.07 12.41
C ALA A 157 6.20 -0.57 12.18
N LEU A 158 5.21 -0.20 11.36
CA LEU A 158 4.80 1.20 11.19
C LEU A 158 4.26 1.79 12.50
N LYS A 159 3.38 1.08 13.21
CA LYS A 159 2.87 1.54 14.52
C LYS A 159 3.98 1.72 15.54
N GLU A 160 4.95 0.80 15.58
CA GLU A 160 6.11 0.90 16.47
C GLU A 160 6.98 2.10 16.14
N ARG A 161 7.23 2.36 14.85
CA ARG A 161 7.95 3.55 14.37
C ARG A 161 7.24 4.84 14.76
N MET A 162 5.93 4.93 14.52
CA MET A 162 5.13 6.11 14.89
C MET A 162 5.17 6.36 16.41
N LYS A 163 5.09 5.32 17.24
CA LYS A 163 5.23 5.45 18.70
C LYS A 163 6.61 5.96 19.09
N ALA A 164 7.68 5.41 18.50
CA ALA A 164 9.04 5.83 18.77
C ALA A 164 9.30 7.28 18.36
N ASP A 165 8.76 7.72 17.22
CA ASP A 165 8.88 9.10 16.74
C ASP A 165 8.13 10.08 17.65
N THR A 166 6.95 9.71 18.16
CA THR A 166 6.22 10.51 19.16
C THR A 166 7.05 10.70 20.44
N ILE A 167 7.62 9.62 20.98
CA ILE A 167 8.46 9.66 22.19
C ILE A 167 9.70 10.54 21.97
N LYS A 168 10.38 10.40 20.83
CA LYS A 168 11.57 11.19 20.49
C LYS A 168 11.27 12.67 20.29
N SER A 169 10.09 13.00 19.75
CA SER A 169 9.71 14.38 19.45
C SER A 169 9.30 15.20 20.69
N GLY A 170 9.17 14.57 21.86
CA GLY A 170 8.72 15.24 23.09
C GLY A 170 7.36 15.93 22.96
N ARG A 171 6.55 15.57 21.95
CA ARG A 171 5.23 16.18 21.73
C ARG A 171 4.28 15.74 22.84
N GLU A 172 4.09 16.62 23.81
CA GLU A 172 2.84 16.69 24.56
C GLU A 172 1.67 16.66 23.57
N THR A 173 0.62 15.92 23.93
CA THR A 173 -0.62 15.80 23.16
C THR A 173 -0.98 17.19 22.61
N PRO A 174 -1.05 17.39 21.27
CA PRO A 174 -1.41 18.71 20.77
C PRO A 174 -2.79 19.00 21.34
N ALA A 175 -2.88 20.08 22.14
CA ALA A 175 -4.16 20.63 22.55
C ALA A 175 -5.05 20.69 21.30
N PRO A 176 -6.35 20.31 21.40
CA PRO A 176 -7.23 20.24 20.25
C PRO A 176 -7.09 21.55 19.47
N GLN A 177 -6.62 21.44 18.22
CA GLN A 177 -6.44 22.59 17.35
C GLN A 177 -7.75 23.37 17.36
N GLN A 178 -7.75 24.57 17.93
CA GLN A 178 -8.85 25.51 17.75
C GLN A 178 -9.04 25.63 16.25
N ASN A 179 -10.28 25.43 15.77
CA ASN A 179 -10.53 25.41 14.35
C ASN A 179 -10.09 26.76 13.80
N LEU A 180 -9.34 26.76 12.70
CA LEU A 180 -8.88 27.98 12.01
C LEU A 180 -10.04 28.90 11.57
N PHE A 181 -11.29 28.43 11.71
CA PHE A 181 -12.53 29.09 11.33
C PHE A 181 -13.47 29.34 12.51
N ASP A 182 -13.05 29.15 13.76
CA ASP A 182 -13.86 29.61 14.88
C ASP A 182 -13.85 31.15 14.87
N PRO A 183 -15.00 31.83 14.71
CA PRO A 183 -15.03 33.28 14.65
C PRO A 183 -14.55 33.85 15.98
N PRO A 184 -13.73 34.92 15.98
CA PRO A 184 -13.34 35.57 17.22
C PRO A 184 -14.60 36.08 17.90
N TYR A 185 -14.75 35.77 19.19
CA TYR A 185 -15.83 36.25 20.03
C TYR A 185 -16.16 37.73 19.82
N GLY A 186 -17.46 38.02 19.70
CA GLY A 186 -18.11 39.35 19.73
C GLY A 186 -19.32 39.34 18.78
N GLU A 187 -20.58 39.47 19.20
CA GLU A 187 -21.19 40.17 20.35
C GLU A 187 -22.27 39.33 21.04
#